data_AF-A0A9P6SV85-F1
#
_entry.id   AF-A0A9P6SV85-F1
#
_cell.length_a   1.000
_cell.length_b   1.000
_cell.length_c   1.000
_cell.angle_alpha   90.00
_cell.angle_beta   90.00
_cell.angle_gamma   90.00
#
_symmetry.space_group_name_H-M   'P 1'
#
loop_
_entity.id
_entity.type
_entity.pdbx_description
1 polymer ?
#
loop_
_entity_poly.entity_id
_entity_poly.type
_entity_poly.pdbx_seq_one_letter_code
_entity_poly.pdbx_strand_id
1 'polypeptide(L)'
;MAPKSKSSNAPQKANFFQESIKKKSVGVSDMTLLTKVQNENINENLKKRFENQEIYTYIGHVLISVNPFRDLGIYTDEVLKSYQGKNRLEVPPHVFAIAESAYYNMNAYKENQCIIISGESGAGKTEAAKRIMQYIATVSGGESSQIKEIKDMVLATNPLLESFGCAKTLRNNNSSRHGKYLEIQFNTKGEPVGAVITNYLLEKNRVVGQIDNERNFHIFYQYCKAASSKYQEQFGITGPESFLITNRSRCLSVDGIDDVQDFSETLQAMGVIGLSQEEQDEIFRMLAIVLWIGNIQFAENDEGYAQITDHE
;
A
#
# COMPACT_ATOMS: atom_id res chain seq x y z
N MET A 1 -52.28 32.49 31.44
CA MET A 1 -52.03 31.92 30.09
C MET A 1 -50.54 31.96 29.85
N ALA A 2 -49.88 30.79 29.82
CA ALA A 2 -48.43 30.64 29.70
C ALA A 2 -47.94 30.83 28.25
N PRO A 3 -46.69 31.27 28.02
CA PRO A 3 -46.18 31.49 26.67
C PRO A 3 -45.75 30.16 26.01
N LYS A 4 -46.07 30.02 24.72
CA LYS A 4 -45.71 28.87 23.88
C LYS A 4 -44.20 28.82 23.63
N SER A 5 -43.56 27.68 23.92
CA SER A 5 -42.17 27.39 23.57
C SER A 5 -42.03 27.13 22.06
N LYS A 6 -41.02 27.76 21.45
CA LYS A 6 -40.59 27.48 20.07
C LYS A 6 -39.79 26.17 20.05
N SER A 7 -40.25 25.17 19.30
CA SER A 7 -39.47 23.96 19.02
C SER A 7 -38.38 24.26 18.00
N SER A 8 -37.11 24.16 18.42
CA SER A 8 -35.95 24.20 17.55
C SER A 8 -35.87 22.92 16.70
N ASN A 9 -36.06 23.04 15.39
CA ASN A 9 -35.74 21.98 14.43
C ASN A 9 -34.21 21.83 14.34
N ALA A 10 -33.64 20.94 15.14
CA ALA A 10 -32.31 20.40 14.87
C ALA A 10 -32.39 19.45 13.65
N PRO A 11 -31.44 19.46 12.73
CA PRO A 11 -31.41 18.50 11.63
C PRO A 11 -31.26 17.08 12.20
N GLN A 12 -32.19 16.19 11.85
CA GLN A 12 -32.12 14.79 12.23
C GLN A 12 -30.83 14.18 11.65
N LYS A 13 -29.95 13.68 12.53
CA LYS A 13 -28.82 12.84 12.13
C LYS A 13 -29.38 11.60 11.45
N ALA A 14 -29.05 11.40 10.17
CA ALA A 14 -29.39 10.18 9.48
C ALA A 14 -28.65 9.00 10.13
N ASN A 15 -29.38 8.11 10.79
CA ASN A 15 -28.85 6.86 11.34
C ASN A 15 -28.58 5.86 10.20
N PHE A 16 -27.51 6.08 9.42
CA PHE A 16 -27.06 5.17 8.36
C PHE A 16 -26.90 3.72 8.85
N PHE A 17 -26.56 3.53 10.12
CA PHE A 17 -26.34 2.23 10.75
C PHE A 17 -27.61 1.41 11.04
N GLN A 18 -28.73 2.06 11.37
CA GLN A 18 -29.98 1.32 11.57
C GLN A 18 -30.58 0.85 10.23
N GLU A 19 -30.28 1.55 9.13
CA GLU A 19 -30.70 1.16 7.79
C GLU A 19 -29.82 0.05 7.21
N SER A 20 -28.52 0.01 7.49
CA SER A 20 -27.61 -1.05 7.02
C SER A 20 -27.85 -2.39 7.72
N ILE A 21 -28.25 -2.41 8.99
CA ILE A 21 -28.62 -3.65 9.71
C ILE A 21 -30.00 -4.19 9.26
N LYS A 22 -30.88 -3.33 8.71
CA LYS A 22 -32.22 -3.72 8.21
C LYS A 22 -32.29 -4.01 6.71
N LYS A 23 -31.22 -3.76 5.95
CA LYS A 23 -31.16 -4.11 4.53
C LYS A 23 -31.06 -5.63 4.41
N LYS A 24 -32.00 -6.28 3.70
CA LYS A 24 -31.84 -7.68 3.29
C LYS A 24 -30.49 -7.79 2.56
N SER A 25 -29.55 -8.56 3.10
CA SER A 25 -28.25 -8.75 2.49
C SER A 25 -28.43 -9.25 1.07
N VAL A 26 -27.75 -8.63 0.11
CA VAL A 26 -27.87 -9.04 -1.28
C VAL A 26 -26.94 -10.22 -1.53
N GLY A 27 -27.47 -11.33 -2.06
CA GLY A 27 -26.69 -12.55 -2.22
C GLY A 27 -26.32 -13.20 -0.88
N VAL A 28 -25.41 -14.18 -0.90
CA VAL A 28 -24.89 -14.82 0.31
C VAL A 28 -23.61 -14.12 0.78
N SER A 29 -23.55 -13.82 2.08
CA SER A 29 -22.40 -13.20 2.73
C SER A 29 -21.24 -14.18 2.93
N ASP A 30 -21.52 -15.48 3.03
CA ASP A 30 -20.56 -16.58 3.02
C ASP A 30 -20.91 -17.56 1.91
N MET A 31 -20.00 -17.72 0.95
CA MET A 31 -20.20 -18.58 -0.22
C MET A 31 -20.13 -20.08 0.09
N THR A 32 -19.75 -20.47 1.32
CA THR A 32 -19.93 -21.86 1.79
C THR A 32 -21.41 -22.25 1.92
N LEU A 33 -22.32 -21.26 1.93
CA LEU A 33 -23.77 -21.47 1.96
C LEU A 33 -24.40 -21.60 0.58
N LEU A 34 -23.62 -21.53 -0.51
CA LEU A 34 -24.13 -21.74 -1.86
C LEU A 34 -24.60 -23.19 -2.05
N THR A 35 -25.79 -23.37 -2.62
CA THR A 35 -26.35 -24.70 -2.90
C THR A 35 -25.55 -25.48 -3.95
N LYS A 36 -24.91 -24.77 -4.88
CA LYS A 36 -24.03 -25.32 -5.91
C LYS A 36 -22.73 -24.53 -5.92
N VAL A 37 -21.61 -25.21 -5.74
CA VAL A 37 -20.27 -24.62 -5.81
C VAL A 37 -19.75 -24.77 -7.23
N GLN A 38 -20.21 -23.89 -8.12
CA GLN A 38 -19.73 -23.76 -9.51
C GLN A 38 -19.19 -22.35 -9.73
N ASN A 39 -18.24 -22.20 -10.66
CA ASN A 39 -17.61 -20.90 -10.96
C ASN A 39 -18.65 -19.84 -11.34
N GLU A 40 -19.68 -20.24 -12.08
CA GLU A 40 -20.81 -19.40 -12.49
C GLU A 40 -21.56 -18.85 -11.28
N ASN A 41 -21.89 -19.70 -10.30
CA ASN A 41 -22.64 -19.29 -9.11
C ASN A 41 -21.81 -18.37 -8.19
N ILE A 42 -20.51 -18.62 -8.08
CA ILE A 42 -19.58 -17.75 -7.35
C ILE A 42 -19.55 -16.36 -8.00
N ASN A 43 -19.35 -16.31 -9.32
CA ASN A 43 -19.30 -15.06 -10.07
C ASN A 43 -20.62 -14.30 -10.03
N GLU A 44 -21.76 -14.99 -10.14
CA GLU A 44 -23.09 -14.41 -10.00
C GLU A 44 -23.29 -13.77 -8.62
N ASN A 45 -22.89 -14.47 -7.54
CA ASN A 45 -23.01 -13.93 -6.19
C ASN A 45 -22.12 -12.69 -5.99
N LEU A 46 -20.85 -12.77 -6.39
CA LEU A 46 -19.91 -11.64 -6.30
C LEU A 46 -20.40 -10.43 -7.11
N LYS A 47 -20.88 -10.65 -8.34
CA LYS A 47 -21.44 -9.59 -9.20
C LYS A 47 -22.65 -8.93 -8.54
N LYS A 48 -23.60 -9.74 -8.06
CA LYS A 48 -24.83 -9.24 -7.42
C LYS A 48 -24.53 -8.40 -6.17
N ARG A 49 -23.56 -8.84 -5.36
CA ARG A 49 -23.07 -8.11 -4.17
C ARG A 49 -22.39 -6.81 -4.55
N PHE A 50 -21.48 -6.86 -5.53
CA PHE A 50 -20.75 -5.69 -6.03
C PHE A 50 -21.67 -4.61 -6.61
N GLU A 51 -22.67 -4.99 -7.41
CA GLU A 51 -23.69 -4.08 -7.96
C GLU A 51 -24.50 -3.37 -6.86
N ASN A 52 -24.57 -3.96 -5.66
CA ASN A 52 -25.22 -3.41 -4.48
C ASN A 52 -24.22 -2.77 -3.49
N GLN A 53 -23.00 -2.48 -3.94
CA GLN A 53 -21.92 -1.85 -3.16
C GLN A 53 -21.40 -2.70 -1.99
N GLU A 54 -21.67 -4.01 -1.99
CA GLU A 54 -21.10 -4.96 -1.04
C GLU A 54 -19.85 -5.61 -1.64
N ILE A 55 -18.67 -5.06 -1.34
CA ILE A 55 -17.39 -5.50 -1.94
C ILE A 55 -16.74 -6.69 -1.24
N TYR A 56 -17.17 -6.97 -0.01
CA TYR A 56 -16.61 -8.00 0.86
C TYR A 56 -17.53 -9.22 0.92
N THR A 57 -16.96 -10.40 0.75
CA THR A 57 -17.70 -11.68 0.81
C THR A 57 -16.81 -12.76 1.41
N TYR A 58 -17.34 -13.57 2.33
CA TYR A 58 -16.60 -14.72 2.87
C TYR A 58 -16.66 -15.93 1.95
N ILE A 59 -15.61 -16.73 2.02
CA ILE A 59 -15.61 -18.14 1.63
C ILE A 59 -14.91 -18.92 2.74
N GLY A 60 -15.70 -19.37 3.72
CA GLY A 60 -15.19 -20.03 4.92
C GLY A 60 -14.29 -19.10 5.74
N HIS A 61 -12.99 -19.37 5.79
CA HIS A 61 -12.02 -18.53 6.53
C HIS A 61 -11.40 -17.40 5.70
N VAL A 62 -11.61 -17.39 4.38
CA VAL A 62 -11.05 -16.38 3.48
C VAL A 62 -12.04 -15.24 3.27
N LEU A 63 -11.54 -14.00 3.23
CA LEU A 63 -12.30 -12.83 2.84
C LEU A 63 -11.95 -12.44 1.39
N ILE A 64 -12.94 -12.46 0.51
CA ILE A 64 -12.82 -11.95 -0.85
C ILE A 64 -13.18 -10.47 -0.85
N SER A 65 -12.34 -9.66 -1.52
CA SER A 65 -12.50 -8.22 -1.68
C SER A 65 -12.49 -7.88 -3.17
N VAL A 66 -13.55 -7.27 -3.69
CA VAL A 66 -13.64 -6.81 -5.08
C VAL A 66 -13.44 -5.29 -5.11
N ASN A 67 -12.37 -4.82 -5.77
CA ASN A 67 -12.02 -3.40 -5.75
C ASN A 67 -13.11 -2.53 -6.42
N PRO A 68 -13.74 -1.57 -5.70
CA PRO A 68 -14.77 -0.71 -6.26
C PRO A 68 -14.26 0.46 -7.11
N PHE A 69 -12.96 0.75 -7.11
CA PHE A 69 -12.35 1.94 -7.75
C PHE A 69 -12.98 3.29 -7.33
N ARG A 70 -13.65 3.32 -6.18
CA ARG A 70 -14.25 4.50 -5.57
C ARG A 70 -14.41 4.30 -4.07
N ASP A 71 -14.53 5.40 -3.33
CA ASP A 71 -14.91 5.33 -1.92
C ASP A 71 -16.40 4.98 -1.78
N LEU A 72 -16.70 4.09 -0.83
CA LEU A 72 -18.05 3.65 -0.49
C LEU A 72 -18.48 4.16 0.91
N GLY A 73 -17.62 4.85 1.64
CA GLY A 73 -17.92 5.37 2.97
C GLY A 73 -18.00 4.29 4.06
N ILE A 74 -17.40 3.10 3.82
CA ILE A 74 -17.48 1.93 4.72
C ILE A 74 -16.33 1.84 5.74
N TYR A 75 -15.44 2.83 5.77
CA TYR A 75 -14.24 2.83 6.62
C TYR A 75 -14.26 3.93 7.70
N THR A 76 -15.45 4.37 8.11
CA THR A 76 -15.60 5.38 9.16
C THR A 76 -15.30 4.80 10.55
N ASP A 77 -15.00 5.66 11.52
CA ASP A 77 -14.76 5.26 12.90
C ASP A 77 -16.01 4.61 13.54
N GLU A 78 -17.21 5.03 13.13
CA GLU A 78 -18.47 4.39 13.53
C GLU A 78 -18.53 2.94 13.04
N VAL A 79 -18.16 2.71 11.78
CA VAL A 79 -18.06 1.35 11.25
C VAL A 79 -17.01 0.56 11.99
N LEU A 80 -15.81 1.09 12.17
CA LEU A 80 -14.73 0.43 12.90
C LEU A 80 -15.20 -0.05 14.29
N LYS A 81 -15.80 0.85 15.08
CA LYS A 81 -16.31 0.53 16.42
C LYS A 81 -17.40 -0.54 16.42
N SER A 82 -18.22 -0.63 15.36
CA SER A 82 -19.26 -1.66 15.26
C SER A 82 -18.70 -3.10 15.19
N TYR A 83 -17.44 -3.26 14.78
CA TYR A 83 -16.76 -4.56 14.71
C TYR A 83 -16.03 -4.93 16.00
N GLN A 84 -15.80 -3.99 16.92
CA GLN A 84 -15.02 -4.24 18.14
C GLN A 84 -15.72 -5.21 19.09
N GLY A 85 -15.00 -6.26 19.51
CA GLY A 85 -15.50 -7.30 20.40
C GLY A 85 -16.58 -8.20 19.77
N LYS A 86 -16.78 -8.14 18.45
CA LYS A 86 -17.80 -8.90 17.75
C LYS A 86 -17.25 -10.16 17.14
N ASN A 87 -18.00 -11.25 17.28
CA ASN A 87 -17.69 -12.46 16.52
C ASN A 87 -17.98 -12.19 15.03
N ARG A 88 -17.13 -12.71 14.15
CA ARG A 88 -17.28 -12.61 12.70
C ARG A 88 -18.67 -13.01 12.18
N LEU A 89 -19.35 -13.94 12.85
CA LEU A 89 -20.70 -14.41 12.47
C LEU A 89 -21.81 -13.40 12.84
N GLU A 90 -21.54 -12.45 13.72
CA GLU A 90 -22.50 -11.45 14.21
C GLU A 90 -22.53 -10.18 13.33
N VAL A 91 -21.56 -10.03 12.44
CA VAL A 91 -21.31 -8.81 11.65
C VAL A 91 -21.17 -9.14 10.16
N PRO A 92 -21.51 -8.21 9.25
CA PRO A 92 -21.36 -8.47 7.82
C PRO A 92 -19.88 -8.57 7.41
N PRO A 93 -19.57 -9.28 6.30
CA PRO A 93 -18.19 -9.47 5.86
C PRO A 93 -17.47 -8.14 5.67
N HIS A 94 -16.31 -8.01 6.31
CA HIS A 94 -15.49 -6.81 6.23
C HIS A 94 -14.04 -7.07 6.63
N VAL A 95 -13.13 -6.23 6.15
CA VAL A 95 -11.71 -6.31 6.52
C VAL A 95 -11.48 -6.10 8.03
N PHE A 96 -12.30 -5.27 8.66
CA PHE A 96 -12.27 -5.04 10.12
C PHE A 96 -12.62 -6.28 10.92
N ALA A 97 -13.50 -7.17 10.43
CA ALA A 97 -13.77 -8.44 11.11
C ALA A 97 -12.57 -9.40 11.07
N ILE A 98 -11.76 -9.35 10.01
CA ILE A 98 -10.50 -10.13 9.95
C ILE A 98 -9.49 -9.54 10.94
N ALA A 99 -9.36 -8.22 10.99
CA ALA A 99 -8.48 -7.54 11.93
C ALA A 99 -8.89 -7.81 13.40
N GLU A 100 -10.17 -7.73 13.73
CA GLU A 100 -10.70 -8.04 15.06
C GLU A 100 -10.44 -9.49 15.44
N SER A 101 -10.74 -10.44 14.56
CA SER A 101 -10.51 -11.85 14.85
C SER A 101 -9.04 -12.15 15.12
N ALA A 102 -8.12 -11.54 14.34
CA ALA A 102 -6.68 -11.69 14.58
C ALA A 102 -6.28 -11.04 15.91
N TYR A 103 -6.68 -9.80 16.16
CA TYR A 103 -6.33 -9.08 17.39
C TYR A 103 -6.87 -9.78 18.65
N TYR A 104 -8.13 -10.20 18.62
CA TYR A 104 -8.77 -10.96 19.68
C TYR A 104 -8.03 -12.28 19.95
N ASN A 105 -7.75 -13.08 18.91
CA ASN A 105 -7.07 -14.37 19.07
C ASN A 105 -5.66 -14.20 19.64
N MET A 106 -4.90 -13.21 19.16
CA MET A 106 -3.59 -12.87 19.70
C MET A 106 -3.67 -12.56 21.20
N ASN A 107 -4.65 -11.73 21.61
CA ASN A 107 -4.79 -11.33 23.01
C ASN A 107 -5.32 -12.44 23.92
N ALA A 108 -6.27 -13.25 23.44
CA ALA A 108 -6.92 -14.30 24.20
C ALA A 108 -6.04 -15.55 24.35
N TYR A 109 -5.39 -15.98 23.26
CA TYR A 109 -4.62 -17.22 23.21
C TYR A 109 -3.11 -17.01 23.33
N LYS A 110 -2.63 -15.76 23.26
CA LYS A 110 -1.20 -15.41 23.31
C LYS A 110 -0.38 -16.07 22.20
N GLU A 111 -1.00 -16.23 21.03
CA GLU A 111 -0.38 -16.79 19.83
C GLU A 111 -0.22 -15.74 18.73
N ASN A 112 0.91 -15.79 18.02
CA ASN A 112 1.17 -14.91 16.88
C ASN A 112 0.14 -15.16 15.76
N GLN A 113 -0.31 -14.09 15.11
CA GLN A 113 -1.29 -14.15 14.04
C GLN A 113 -0.67 -13.67 12.73
N CYS A 114 -1.15 -14.22 11.61
CA CYS A 114 -0.70 -13.84 10.28
C CYS A 114 -1.89 -13.58 9.37
N ILE A 115 -1.92 -12.42 8.72
CA ILE A 115 -2.92 -12.07 7.71
C ILE A 115 -2.20 -12.01 6.35
N ILE A 116 -2.61 -12.88 5.44
CA ILE A 116 -2.05 -12.93 4.08
C ILE A 116 -3.01 -12.22 3.13
N ILE A 117 -2.51 -11.17 2.47
CA ILE A 117 -3.28 -10.39 1.49
C ILE A 117 -2.72 -10.67 0.09
N SER A 118 -3.44 -11.45 -0.70
CA SER A 118 -3.06 -11.81 -2.06
C SER A 118 -4.00 -11.18 -3.09
N GLY A 119 -3.52 -11.04 -4.32
CA GLY A 119 -4.28 -10.48 -5.43
C GLY A 119 -3.39 -9.86 -6.50
N GLU A 120 -3.94 -9.66 -7.68
CA GLU A 120 -3.24 -9.02 -8.80
C GLU A 120 -2.88 -7.55 -8.50
N SER A 121 -2.08 -6.96 -9.38
CA SER A 121 -1.80 -5.52 -9.35
C SER A 121 -3.10 -4.72 -9.39
N GLY A 122 -3.25 -3.72 -8.51
CA GLY A 122 -4.47 -2.92 -8.44
C GLY A 122 -5.67 -3.60 -7.75
N ALA A 123 -5.54 -4.83 -7.24
CA ALA A 123 -6.65 -5.53 -6.57
C ALA A 123 -7.06 -4.94 -5.19
N GLY A 124 -6.32 -3.94 -4.67
CA GLY A 124 -6.62 -3.29 -3.38
C GLY A 124 -5.85 -3.83 -2.17
N LYS A 125 -4.75 -4.58 -2.39
CA LYS A 125 -3.92 -5.15 -1.30
C LYS A 125 -3.43 -4.10 -0.30
N THR A 126 -2.86 -3.01 -0.81
CA THR A 126 -2.32 -1.92 0.01
C THR A 126 -3.42 -1.24 0.82
N GLU A 127 -4.59 -0.99 0.23
CA GLU A 127 -5.72 -0.40 0.94
C GLU A 127 -6.25 -1.34 2.04
N ALA A 128 -6.38 -2.65 1.77
CA ALA A 128 -6.77 -3.62 2.80
C ALA A 128 -5.77 -3.62 3.98
N ALA A 129 -4.46 -3.60 3.71
CA ALA A 129 -3.43 -3.51 4.75
C ALA A 129 -3.58 -2.21 5.57
N LYS A 130 -3.80 -1.06 4.92
CA LYS A 130 -4.05 0.22 5.60
C LYS A 130 -5.25 0.14 6.55
N ARG A 131 -6.35 -0.50 6.12
CA ARG A 131 -7.55 -0.65 6.97
C ARG A 131 -7.33 -1.58 8.16
N ILE A 132 -6.58 -2.67 7.98
CA ILE A 132 -6.21 -3.56 9.10
C ILE A 132 -5.37 -2.80 10.13
N MET A 133 -4.37 -2.04 9.69
CA MET A 133 -3.54 -1.23 10.59
C MET A 133 -4.33 -0.14 11.30
N GLN A 134 -5.24 0.54 10.59
CA GLN A 134 -6.16 1.51 11.18
C GLN A 134 -6.98 0.86 12.29
N TYR A 135 -7.55 -0.32 12.03
CA TYR A 135 -8.32 -1.06 13.00
C TYR A 135 -7.52 -1.37 14.27
N ILE A 136 -6.36 -2.02 14.10
CA ILE A 136 -5.46 -2.42 15.20
C ILE A 136 -5.05 -1.21 16.04
N ALA A 137 -4.67 -0.09 15.40
CA ALA A 137 -4.27 1.12 16.10
C ALA A 137 -5.40 1.71 16.96
N THR A 138 -6.65 1.63 16.50
CA THR A 138 -7.81 2.13 17.26
C THR A 138 -8.17 1.20 18.43
N VAL A 139 -8.21 -0.12 18.22
CA VAL A 139 -8.66 -1.07 19.26
C VAL A 139 -7.63 -1.33 20.36
N SER A 140 -6.35 -1.11 20.08
CA SER A 140 -5.25 -1.33 21.03
C SER A 140 -5.03 -0.19 22.05
N GLY A 141 -6.01 0.72 22.21
CA GLY A 141 -5.95 1.80 23.20
C GLY A 141 -5.38 3.11 22.67
N GLY A 142 -5.69 3.44 21.41
CA GLY A 142 -5.13 4.55 20.62
C GLY A 142 -5.42 5.99 21.08
N GLU A 143 -4.96 6.36 22.29
CA GLU A 143 -4.79 7.76 22.70
C GLU A 143 -3.38 8.08 23.23
N SER A 144 -2.49 7.09 23.40
CA SER A 144 -1.08 7.37 23.65
C SER A 144 -0.39 7.82 22.35
N SER A 145 0.43 8.87 22.42
CA SER A 145 1.12 9.47 21.26
C SER A 145 1.94 8.44 20.46
N GLN A 146 2.50 7.44 21.14
CA GLN A 146 3.34 6.40 20.55
C GLN A 146 2.61 5.48 19.55
N ILE A 147 1.34 5.13 19.78
CA ILE A 147 0.61 4.23 18.86
C ILE A 147 0.31 4.95 17.55
N LYS A 148 -0.03 6.24 17.65
CA LYS A 148 -0.24 7.10 16.48
C LYS A 148 1.05 7.26 15.69
N GLU A 149 2.18 7.47 16.37
CA GLU A 149 3.51 7.53 15.75
C GLU A 149 3.86 6.24 15.00
N ILE A 150 3.63 5.05 15.58
CA ILE A 150 3.89 3.77 14.88
C ILE A 150 3.00 3.64 13.64
N LYS A 151 1.70 3.95 13.75
CA LYS A 151 0.78 3.91 12.61
C LYS A 151 1.25 4.86 11.50
N ASP A 152 1.54 6.11 11.85
CA ASP A 152 1.92 7.14 10.90
C ASP A 152 3.28 6.80 10.26
N MET A 153 4.24 6.26 11.02
CA MET A 153 5.52 5.77 10.52
C MET A 153 5.35 4.61 9.54
N VAL A 154 4.56 3.59 9.88
CA VAL A 154 4.32 2.44 9.00
C VAL A 154 3.61 2.88 7.72
N LEU A 155 2.63 3.79 7.81
CA LEU A 155 1.95 4.34 6.64
C LEU A 155 2.87 5.19 5.78
N ALA A 156 3.75 5.99 6.39
CA ALA A 156 4.75 6.82 5.73
C ALA A 156 5.82 5.98 5.01
N THR A 157 6.02 4.71 5.37
CA THR A 157 6.91 3.83 4.59
C THR A 157 6.43 3.54 3.17
N ASN A 158 5.14 3.72 2.86
CA ASN A 158 4.62 3.31 1.56
C ASN A 158 5.16 4.17 0.41
N PRO A 159 5.10 5.51 0.41
CA PRO A 159 5.71 6.31 -0.66
C PRO A 159 7.17 5.96 -0.90
N LEU A 160 7.96 5.81 0.17
CA LEU A 160 9.37 5.43 0.10
C LEU A 160 9.55 4.04 -0.53
N LEU A 161 8.84 3.02 -0.04
CA LEU A 161 8.98 1.66 -0.56
C LEU A 161 8.40 1.51 -1.97
N GLU A 162 7.35 2.25 -2.32
CA GLU A 162 6.81 2.28 -3.68
C GLU A 162 7.80 2.92 -4.65
N SER A 163 8.45 4.02 -4.25
CA SER A 163 9.50 4.65 -5.04
C SER A 163 10.65 3.68 -5.38
N PHE A 164 11.17 2.95 -4.39
CA PHE A 164 12.30 2.03 -4.56
C PHE A 164 11.91 0.62 -5.05
N GLY A 165 10.66 0.23 -4.90
CA GLY A 165 10.20 -1.16 -5.04
C GLY A 165 9.14 -1.39 -6.11
N CYS A 166 8.54 -0.33 -6.64
CA CYS A 166 7.56 -0.41 -7.72
C CYS A 166 8.11 0.15 -9.03
N ALA A 167 7.54 -0.32 -10.13
CA ALA A 167 7.89 0.11 -11.47
C ALA A 167 6.68 0.00 -12.40
N LYS A 168 6.75 0.75 -13.51
CA LYS A 168 5.80 0.60 -14.61
C LYS A 168 6.10 -0.66 -15.42
N THR A 169 5.10 -1.50 -15.56
CA THR A 169 5.10 -2.71 -16.39
C THR A 169 4.10 -2.56 -17.54
N LEU A 170 4.04 -3.53 -18.45
CA LEU A 170 3.03 -3.55 -19.51
C LEU A 170 1.59 -3.66 -18.99
N ARG A 171 1.38 -4.16 -17.77
CA ARG A 171 0.05 -4.44 -17.20
C ARG A 171 -0.38 -3.47 -16.09
N ASN A 172 0.57 -2.85 -15.41
CA ASN A 172 0.31 -1.89 -14.33
C ASN A 172 1.43 -0.84 -14.27
N ASN A 173 1.04 0.43 -14.21
CA ASN A 173 1.92 1.58 -14.08
C ASN A 173 2.63 1.69 -12.72
N ASN A 174 2.07 1.10 -11.65
CA ASN A 174 2.67 1.05 -10.31
C ASN A 174 2.70 -0.39 -9.78
N SER A 175 3.44 -1.29 -10.47
CA SER A 175 3.52 -2.70 -10.08
C SER A 175 4.57 -2.91 -9.00
N SER A 176 4.18 -3.43 -7.84
CA SER A 176 5.13 -3.88 -6.82
C SER A 176 6.01 -5.00 -7.37
N ARG A 177 7.34 -4.83 -7.26
CA ARG A 177 8.36 -5.81 -7.69
C ARG A 177 9.09 -6.44 -6.52
N HIS A 178 8.47 -6.41 -5.34
CA HIS A 178 8.87 -7.11 -4.13
C HIS A 178 7.62 -7.53 -3.34
N GLY A 179 7.76 -8.56 -2.51
CA GLY A 179 6.85 -8.82 -1.41
C GLY A 179 7.16 -7.92 -0.22
N LYS A 180 6.13 -7.56 0.55
CA LYS A 180 6.26 -6.82 1.82
C LYS A 180 5.62 -7.64 2.92
N TYR A 181 6.37 -7.90 3.98
CA TYR A 181 5.88 -8.49 5.22
C TYR A 181 6.05 -7.49 6.34
N LEU A 182 4.94 -7.11 6.94
CA LEU A 182 4.89 -6.21 8.07
C LEU A 182 4.56 -7.04 9.31
N GLU A 183 5.51 -7.10 10.23
CA GLU A 183 5.30 -7.62 11.57
C GLU A 183 4.98 -6.44 12.49
N ILE A 184 3.88 -6.53 13.25
CA ILE A 184 3.55 -5.59 14.32
C ILE A 184 3.77 -6.33 15.63
N GLN A 185 4.56 -5.75 16.50
CA GLN A 185 4.96 -6.34 17.77
C GLN A 185 4.09 -5.76 18.87
N PHE A 186 3.57 -6.63 19.73
CA PHE A 186 2.67 -6.26 20.82
C PHE A 186 3.26 -6.67 22.16
N ASN A 187 2.99 -5.87 23.20
CA ASN A 187 3.30 -6.26 24.57
C ASN A 187 2.25 -7.25 25.13
N THR A 188 2.44 -7.70 26.37
CA THR A 188 1.54 -8.66 27.03
C THR A 188 0.12 -8.14 27.25
N LYS A 189 -0.08 -6.81 27.22
CA LYS A 189 -1.38 -6.13 27.33
C LYS A 189 -2.08 -5.97 25.97
N GLY A 190 -1.43 -6.34 24.86
CA GLY A 190 -1.99 -6.19 23.52
C GLY A 190 -1.81 -4.80 22.92
N GLU A 191 -0.89 -3.99 23.46
CA GLU A 191 -0.55 -2.67 22.92
C GLU A 191 0.62 -2.81 21.93
N PRO A 192 0.57 -2.17 20.75
CA PRO A 192 1.66 -2.23 19.78
C PRO A 192 2.88 -1.45 20.32
N VAL A 193 4.04 -2.10 20.31
CA VAL A 193 5.31 -1.55 20.82
C VAL A 193 6.38 -1.41 19.74
N GLY A 194 6.14 -1.93 18.54
CA GLY A 194 7.07 -1.84 17.43
C GLY A 194 6.51 -2.43 16.15
N ALA A 195 7.23 -2.21 15.05
CA ALA A 195 6.95 -2.84 13.76
C ALA A 195 8.25 -3.13 13.02
N VAL A 196 8.27 -4.26 12.30
CA VAL A 196 9.38 -4.67 11.44
C VAL A 196 8.85 -4.89 10.02
N ILE A 197 9.49 -4.28 9.03
CA ILE A 197 9.15 -4.48 7.62
C ILE A 197 10.26 -5.30 6.97
N THR A 198 9.91 -6.48 6.49
CA THR A 198 10.79 -7.34 5.70
C THR A 198 10.36 -7.33 4.24
N ASN A 199 11.27 -6.92 3.36
CA ASN A 199 11.06 -6.97 1.92
C ASN A 199 11.59 -8.28 1.34
N TYR A 200 10.79 -8.94 0.51
CA TYR A 200 11.13 -10.23 -0.08
C TYR A 200 11.22 -10.13 -1.60
N LEU A 201 12.18 -10.85 -2.19
CA LEU A 201 12.25 -11.12 -3.63
C LEU A 201 12.16 -9.84 -4.50
N LEU A 202 12.90 -8.80 -4.11
CA LEU A 202 13.05 -7.62 -4.97
C LEU A 202 13.61 -8.06 -6.33
N GLU A 203 12.96 -7.66 -7.42
CA GLU A 203 13.38 -7.96 -8.79
C GLU A 203 14.63 -7.18 -9.18
N LYS A 204 15.79 -7.52 -8.61
CA LYS A 204 17.06 -6.81 -8.81
C LYS A 204 17.47 -6.71 -10.28
N ASN A 205 17.15 -7.72 -11.09
CA ASN A 205 17.45 -7.74 -12.53
C ASN A 205 16.80 -6.58 -13.29
N ARG A 206 15.70 -6.01 -12.77
CA ARG A 206 15.05 -4.82 -13.36
C ARG A 206 15.96 -3.61 -13.41
N VAL A 207 16.97 -3.50 -12.53
CA VAL A 207 17.90 -2.37 -12.54
C VAL A 207 18.69 -2.31 -13.86
N VAL A 208 19.08 -3.46 -14.40
CA VAL A 208 19.98 -3.57 -15.56
C VAL A 208 19.28 -3.97 -16.86
N GLY A 209 18.05 -4.48 -16.78
CA GLY A 209 17.27 -4.91 -17.94
C GLY A 209 15.78 -4.66 -17.75
N GLN A 210 15.18 -3.97 -18.71
CA GLN A 210 13.74 -3.72 -18.76
C GLN A 210 13.24 -4.10 -20.15
N ILE A 211 11.98 -4.55 -20.22
CA ILE A 211 11.30 -4.80 -21.50
C ILE A 211 10.96 -3.43 -22.13
N ASP A 212 10.93 -3.35 -23.46
CA ASP A 212 10.48 -2.16 -24.17
C ASP A 212 9.11 -1.70 -23.67
N ASN A 213 8.97 -0.38 -23.50
CA ASN A 213 7.83 0.27 -22.85
C ASN A 213 7.61 -0.09 -21.38
N GLU A 214 8.52 -0.76 -20.67
CA GLU A 214 8.52 -0.77 -19.20
C GLU A 214 9.40 0.35 -18.64
N ARG A 215 9.33 0.59 -17.33
CA ARG A 215 10.30 1.43 -16.63
C ARG A 215 11.18 0.60 -15.70
N ASN A 216 12.32 1.18 -15.34
CA ASN A 216 13.03 0.82 -14.11
C ASN A 216 12.22 1.25 -12.87
N PHE A 217 12.76 1.05 -11.66
CA PHE A 217 12.14 1.52 -10.42
C PHE A 217 11.86 3.02 -10.45
N HIS A 218 10.76 3.44 -9.80
CA HIS A 218 10.31 4.83 -9.87
C HIS A 218 11.36 5.82 -9.39
N ILE A 219 12.10 5.47 -8.33
CA ILE A 219 13.13 6.29 -7.72
C ILE A 219 14.15 6.82 -8.72
N PHE A 220 14.55 6.06 -9.75
CA PHE A 220 15.52 6.54 -10.73
C PHE A 220 14.98 7.70 -11.56
N TYR A 221 13.72 7.63 -11.99
CA TYR A 221 13.09 8.70 -12.77
C TYR A 221 12.75 9.90 -11.90
N GLN A 222 12.27 9.65 -10.68
CA GLN A 222 12.02 10.67 -9.67
C GLN A 222 13.30 11.45 -9.35
N TYR A 223 14.40 10.75 -9.10
CA TYR A 223 15.69 11.37 -8.81
C TYR A 223 16.24 12.15 -10.01
N CYS A 224 16.25 11.57 -11.22
CA CYS A 224 16.74 12.28 -12.41
C CYS A 224 15.92 13.53 -12.76
N LYS A 225 14.61 13.55 -12.46
CA LYS A 225 13.72 14.68 -12.78
C LYS A 225 13.65 15.75 -11.69
N ALA A 226 13.88 15.37 -10.44
CA ALA A 226 13.62 16.24 -9.28
C ALA A 226 14.79 16.40 -8.31
N ALA A 227 15.98 15.87 -8.65
CA ALA A 227 17.19 16.11 -7.86
C ALA A 227 17.41 17.61 -7.63
N SER A 228 17.81 17.96 -6.40
CA SER A 228 18.19 19.33 -6.05
C SER A 228 19.44 19.78 -6.83
N SER A 229 19.64 21.09 -7.00
CA SER A 229 20.85 21.63 -7.64
C SER A 229 22.14 21.12 -6.97
N LYS A 230 22.12 20.97 -5.63
CA LYS A 230 23.21 20.35 -4.87
C LYS A 230 23.57 18.96 -5.43
N TYR A 231 22.59 18.08 -5.61
CA TYR A 231 22.84 16.73 -6.12
C TYR A 231 23.16 16.70 -7.61
N GLN A 232 22.57 17.60 -8.39
CA GLN A 232 22.91 17.76 -9.81
C GLN A 232 24.38 18.15 -9.98
N GLU A 233 24.87 19.13 -9.23
CA GLU A 233 26.27 19.59 -9.28
C GLU A 233 27.22 18.56 -8.67
N GLN A 234 26.89 18.00 -7.51
CA GLN A 234 27.79 17.10 -6.77
C GLN A 234 27.91 15.72 -7.41
N PHE A 235 26.82 15.19 -7.96
CA PHE A 235 26.77 13.82 -8.50
C PHE A 235 26.51 13.76 -10.00
N GLY A 236 26.45 14.91 -10.69
CA GLY A 236 26.23 14.97 -12.13
C GLY A 236 24.84 14.48 -12.57
N ILE A 237 23.84 14.53 -11.70
CA ILE A 237 22.51 14.03 -12.04
C ILE A 237 21.84 14.95 -13.05
N THR A 238 21.44 14.37 -14.18
CA THR A 238 20.70 15.03 -15.26
C THR A 238 19.40 14.28 -15.56
N GLY A 239 18.73 14.61 -16.66
CA GLY A 239 17.50 13.94 -17.06
C GLY A 239 17.66 12.43 -17.29
N PRO A 240 16.57 11.65 -17.18
CA PRO A 240 16.60 10.19 -17.28
C PRO A 240 17.05 9.69 -18.67
N GLU A 241 17.05 10.52 -19.70
CA GLU A 241 17.60 10.22 -21.02
C GLU A 241 19.13 10.04 -21.02
N SER A 242 19.84 10.65 -20.06
CA SER A 242 21.30 10.60 -19.97
C SER A 242 21.84 9.30 -19.40
N PHE A 243 20.99 8.46 -18.80
CA PHE A 243 21.41 7.22 -18.15
C PHE A 243 20.84 5.99 -18.86
N LEU A 244 21.70 5.03 -19.16
CA LEU A 244 21.34 3.83 -19.92
C LEU A 244 20.21 3.06 -19.23
N ILE A 245 20.29 2.90 -17.91
CA ILE A 245 19.33 2.10 -17.13
C ILE A 245 17.92 2.71 -17.03
N THR A 246 17.75 3.98 -17.40
CA THR A 246 16.44 4.65 -17.48
C THR A 246 15.97 4.86 -18.91
N ASN A 247 16.89 5.01 -19.87
CA ASN A 247 16.58 5.30 -21.27
C ASN A 247 16.37 4.05 -22.15
N ARG A 248 16.95 2.90 -21.80
CA ARG A 248 16.96 1.69 -22.64
C ARG A 248 15.59 1.23 -23.13
N SER A 249 14.57 1.29 -22.28
CA SER A 249 13.21 0.82 -22.58
C SER A 249 12.32 1.86 -23.30
N ARG A 250 12.86 3.06 -23.59
CA ARG A 250 12.17 4.15 -24.31
C ARG A 250 10.88 4.64 -23.65
N CYS A 251 10.76 4.47 -22.33
CA CYS A 251 9.63 4.95 -21.54
C CYS A 251 10.14 5.82 -20.38
N LEU A 252 10.23 7.13 -20.61
CA LEU A 252 10.74 8.11 -19.63
C LEU A 252 9.62 8.76 -18.81
N SER A 253 8.39 8.77 -19.34
CA SER A 253 7.19 9.32 -18.71
C SER A 253 6.03 8.33 -18.85
N VAL A 254 5.05 8.45 -17.95
CA VAL A 254 3.85 7.62 -17.91
C VAL A 254 2.68 8.50 -17.54
N ASP A 255 1.58 8.40 -18.29
CA ASP A 255 0.37 9.16 -18.01
C ASP A 255 -0.16 8.83 -16.61
N GLY A 256 -0.42 9.87 -15.82
CA GLY A 256 -0.90 9.76 -14.44
C GLY A 256 0.16 9.54 -13.38
N ILE A 257 1.46 9.55 -13.73
CA ILE A 257 2.58 9.58 -12.77
C ILE A 257 3.24 10.95 -12.80
N ASP A 258 3.35 11.60 -11.65
CA ASP A 258 4.13 12.83 -11.46
C ASP A 258 5.39 12.50 -10.66
N ASP A 259 6.46 12.17 -11.38
CA ASP A 259 7.73 11.78 -10.74
C ASP A 259 8.34 12.91 -9.87
N VAL A 260 7.98 14.18 -10.09
CA VAL A 260 8.48 15.30 -9.28
C VAL A 260 7.73 15.38 -7.96
N GLN A 261 6.39 15.28 -8.03
CA GLN A 261 5.56 15.21 -6.83
C GLN A 261 5.89 13.97 -6.00
N ASP A 262 5.98 12.79 -6.63
CA ASP A 262 6.27 11.53 -5.95
C ASP A 262 7.66 11.55 -5.29
N PHE A 263 8.63 12.25 -5.88
CA PHE A 263 9.95 12.45 -5.24
C PHE A 263 9.82 13.29 -3.97
N SER A 264 9.02 14.36 -4.01
CA SER A 264 8.77 15.19 -2.83
C SER A 264 8.09 14.38 -1.72
N GLU A 265 7.12 13.52 -2.06
CA GLU A 265 6.47 12.62 -1.10
C GLU A 265 7.46 11.59 -0.53
N THR A 266 8.40 11.11 -1.35
CA THR A 266 9.47 10.21 -0.92
C THR A 266 10.40 10.88 0.09
N LEU A 267 10.80 12.14 -0.14
CA LEU A 267 11.62 12.91 0.80
C LEU A 267 10.89 13.19 2.12
N GLN A 268 9.60 13.54 2.04
CA GLN A 268 8.77 13.72 3.24
C GLN A 268 8.66 12.42 4.04
N ALA A 269 8.45 11.28 3.36
CA ALA A 269 8.44 9.97 3.98
C ALA A 269 9.76 9.64 4.68
N MET A 270 10.91 9.92 4.05
CA MET A 270 12.22 9.74 4.68
C MET A 270 12.33 10.54 6.00
N GLY A 271 11.86 11.79 6.00
CA GLY A 271 11.82 12.62 7.20
C GLY A 271 10.92 12.09 8.31
N VAL A 272 9.71 11.60 7.99
CA VAL A 272 8.77 11.02 8.97
C VAL A 272 9.31 9.72 9.56
N ILE A 273 10.03 8.92 8.77
CA ILE A 273 10.68 7.67 9.22
C ILE A 273 11.87 7.98 10.14
N GLY A 274 12.43 9.19 10.07
CA GLY A 274 13.55 9.63 10.89
C GLY A 274 14.92 9.45 10.24
N LEU A 275 14.99 9.31 8.91
CA LEU A 275 16.27 9.31 8.19
C LEU A 275 16.91 10.69 8.28
N SER A 276 18.12 10.73 8.84
CA SER A 276 18.93 11.95 8.91
C SER A 276 19.30 12.46 7.51
N GLN A 277 19.64 13.74 7.40
CA GLN A 277 20.07 14.31 6.13
C GLN A 277 21.32 13.60 5.57
N GLU A 278 22.22 13.14 6.44
CA GLU A 278 23.41 12.39 6.04
C GLU A 278 23.04 11.03 5.43
N GLU A 279 22.13 10.27 6.06
CA GLU A 279 21.65 9.00 5.51
C GLU A 279 20.92 9.19 4.17
N GLN A 280 20.13 10.27 4.03
CA GLN A 280 19.50 10.61 2.77
C GLN A 280 20.54 10.93 1.68
N ASP A 281 21.55 11.74 2.00
CA ASP A 281 22.66 12.07 1.10
C ASP A 281 23.41 10.79 0.64
N GLU A 282 23.65 9.83 1.54
CA GLU A 282 24.25 8.53 1.20
C GLU A 282 23.36 7.69 0.26
N ILE A 283 22.05 7.64 0.51
CA ILE A 283 21.10 6.93 -0.36
C ILE A 283 21.14 7.52 -1.77
N PHE A 284 21.09 8.85 -1.91
CA PHE A 284 21.12 9.52 -3.21
C PHE A 284 22.48 9.40 -3.91
N ARG A 285 23.58 9.34 -3.15
CA ARG A 285 24.90 9.00 -3.70
C ARG A 285 24.93 7.59 -4.27
N MET A 286 24.37 6.61 -3.56
CA MET A 286 24.28 5.23 -4.06
C MET A 286 23.44 5.13 -5.33
N LEU A 287 22.32 5.85 -5.41
CA LEU A 287 21.51 5.92 -6.63
C LEU A 287 22.29 6.52 -7.80
N ALA A 288 23.06 7.59 -7.56
CA ALA A 288 23.92 8.20 -8.57
C ALA A 288 24.98 7.22 -9.08
N ILE A 289 25.64 6.49 -8.18
CA ILE A 289 26.63 5.46 -8.54
C ILE A 289 26.00 4.40 -9.45
N VAL A 290 24.80 3.91 -9.13
CA VAL A 290 24.11 2.91 -9.96
C VAL A 290 23.77 3.46 -11.34
N LEU A 291 23.30 4.71 -11.44
CA LEU A 291 23.02 5.39 -12.71
C LEU A 291 24.29 5.50 -13.57
N TRP A 292 25.40 5.95 -12.99
CA TRP A 292 26.67 6.14 -13.69
C TRP A 292 27.38 4.85 -14.08
N ILE A 293 27.38 3.83 -13.20
CA ILE A 293 27.90 2.50 -13.55
C ILE A 293 27.17 1.94 -14.78
N GLY A 294 25.87 2.20 -14.88
CA GLY A 294 25.07 1.82 -16.05
C GLY A 294 25.55 2.42 -17.37
N ASN A 295 26.27 3.54 -17.34
CA ASN A 295 26.78 4.22 -18.52
C ASN A 295 28.18 3.76 -18.96
N ILE A 296 28.88 2.97 -18.14
CA ILE A 296 30.21 2.47 -18.49
C ILE A 296 30.09 1.54 -19.70
N GLN A 297 30.73 1.93 -20.79
CA GLN A 297 30.78 1.17 -22.03
C GLN A 297 32.14 0.49 -22.17
N PHE A 298 32.12 -0.81 -22.42
CA PHE A 298 33.31 -1.62 -22.64
C PHE A 298 33.45 -1.97 -24.12
N ALA A 299 34.68 -1.95 -24.62
CA ALA A 299 35.07 -2.46 -25.93
C ALA A 299 36.26 -3.40 -25.79
N GLU A 300 36.51 -4.19 -26.83
CA GLU A 300 37.72 -5.02 -26.93
C GLU A 300 38.92 -4.15 -27.32
N ASN A 301 40.06 -4.36 -26.66
CA ASN A 301 41.32 -3.71 -26.98
C ASN A 301 42.13 -4.55 -28.00
N ASP A 302 43.27 -4.01 -28.46
CA ASP A 302 44.13 -4.68 -29.45
C ASP A 302 44.70 -6.02 -28.98
N GLU A 303 44.69 -6.29 -27.67
CA GLU A 303 45.15 -7.54 -27.04
C GLU A 303 44.00 -8.55 -26.81
N GLY A 304 42.76 -8.22 -27.17
CA GLY A 304 41.58 -9.07 -26.96
C GLY A 304 40.97 -9.00 -25.55
N TYR A 305 41.38 -8.02 -24.72
CA TYR A 305 40.83 -7.77 -23.39
C TYR A 305 39.80 -6.64 -23.40
N ALA A 306 38.91 -6.62 -22.40
CA ALA A 306 37.96 -5.52 -22.24
C ALA A 306 38.65 -4.24 -21.75
N GLN A 307 38.34 -3.11 -22.39
CA GLN A 307 38.74 -1.76 -21.99
C GLN A 307 37.51 -0.82 -21.93
N ILE A 308 37.56 0.21 -21.10
CA ILE A 308 36.54 1.26 -21.07
C ILE A 308 36.71 2.13 -22.32
N THR A 309 35.61 2.40 -23.02
CA THR A 309 35.60 3.14 -24.29
C THR A 309 35.79 4.65 -24.15
N ASP A 310 35.37 5.21 -23.02
CA ASP A 310 35.49 6.64 -22.75
C ASP A 310 36.87 6.93 -22.13
N HIS A 311 37.70 7.68 -22.87
CA HIS A 311 39.07 8.03 -22.47
C HIS A 311 39.22 9.53 -22.15
N GLU A 312 38.12 10.28 -22.06
CA GLU A 312 38.12 11.72 -21.77
C GLU A 312 37.36 12.08 -20.48
#